data_AF-A0A7C7C3A0-F1
#
_entry.id   AF-A0A7C7C3A0-F1
#
_cell.length_a   1.000
_cell.length_b   1.000
_cell.length_c   1.000
_cell.angle_alpha   90.00
_cell.angle_beta   90.00
_cell.angle_gamma   90.00
#
_symmetry.space_group_name_H-M   'P 1'
#
loop_
_entity.id
_entity.type
_entity.pdbx_description
1 polymer ?
#
loop_
_entity_poly.entity_id
_entity_poly.type
_entity_poly.pdbx_seq_one_letter_code
_entity_poly.pdbx_strand_id
1 'polypeptide(L)'
;MAKKQNIITKKSEKFLEKYLNNPSPTGFEVEGQKIWLEYLKPYIDEHFVDTYGTVVGVINPKAKYKVVIEAHADEISWFVHYINPQGFIYLRRNGGSDHQIAP
;
A
#
# COMPACT_ATOMS: atom_id res chain seq x y z
N MET A 1 25.83 17.69 -17.94
CA MET A 1 24.66 16.95 -17.42
C MET A 1 24.96 16.56 -15.98
N ALA A 2 24.13 16.95 -15.01
CA ALA A 2 24.35 16.56 -13.62
C ALA A 2 24.26 15.03 -13.48
N LYS A 3 25.28 14.42 -12.86
CA LYS A 3 25.27 12.99 -12.53
C LYS A 3 24.04 12.73 -11.66
N LYS A 4 23.06 11.97 -12.16
CA LYS A 4 21.87 11.60 -11.41
C LYS A 4 22.33 10.74 -10.23
N GLN A 5 22.35 11.32 -9.03
CA GLN A 5 22.65 10.59 -7.81
C GLN A 5 21.60 9.49 -7.65
N ASN A 6 22.02 8.27 -7.34
CA ASN A 6 21.09 7.19 -7.06
C ASN A 6 20.40 7.48 -5.72
N ILE A 7 19.11 7.82 -5.77
CA ILE A 7 18.28 8.11 -4.59
C ILE A 7 17.84 6.83 -3.86
N ILE A 8 17.99 5.67 -4.50
CA ILE A 8 17.63 4.38 -3.96
C ILE A 8 18.80 3.86 -3.11
N THR A 9 18.54 3.69 -1.82
CA THR A 9 19.48 3.11 -0.85
C THR A 9 19.13 1.64 -0.60
N LYS A 10 20.10 0.85 -0.11
CA LYS A 10 19.85 -0.54 0.33
C LYS A 10 18.73 -0.63 1.38
N LYS A 11 18.59 0.40 2.24
CA LYS A 11 17.53 0.47 3.25
C LYS A 11 16.15 0.64 2.60
N SER A 12 16.03 1.55 1.62
CA SER A 12 14.77 1.77 0.90
C SER A 12 14.40 0.58 0.01
N GLU A 13 15.37 -0.09 -0.62
CA GLU A 13 15.11 -1.33 -1.38
C GLU A 13 14.56 -2.42 -0.48
N LYS A 14 15.20 -2.68 0.66
CA LYS A 14 14.75 -3.68 1.62
C LYS A 14 13.34 -3.38 2.16
N PHE A 15 13.04 -2.11 2.38
CA PHE A 15 11.68 -1.69 2.74
C PHE A 15 10.69 -1.99 1.62
N LEU A 16 10.99 -1.56 0.40
CA LEU A 16 10.11 -1.73 -0.76
C LEU A 16 9.87 -3.22 -1.04
N GLU A 17 10.90 -4.05 -0.99
CA GLU A 17 10.78 -5.50 -1.12
C GLU A 17 9.88 -6.09 -0.04
N LYS A 18 10.06 -5.70 1.24
CA LYS A 18 9.18 -6.16 2.33
C LYS A 18 7.73 -5.71 2.11
N TYR A 19 7.53 -4.47 1.66
CA TYR A 19 6.22 -3.87 1.44
C TYR A 19 5.48 -4.55 0.29
N LEU A 20 6.14 -4.77 -0.86
CA LEU A 20 5.56 -5.42 -2.04
C LEU A 20 5.33 -6.92 -1.85
N ASN A 21 6.09 -7.59 -0.97
CA ASN A 21 5.85 -8.99 -0.63
C ASN A 21 4.75 -9.18 0.43
N ASN A 22 4.09 -8.11 0.87
CA ASN A 22 2.90 -8.17 1.71
C ASN A 22 1.65 -7.97 0.84
N PRO A 23 0.72 -8.94 0.79
CA PRO A 23 -0.54 -8.75 0.08
C PRO A 23 -1.38 -7.66 0.77
N SER A 24 -1.92 -6.74 -0.02
CA SER A 24 -2.71 -5.58 0.42
C SER A 24 -3.89 -5.35 -0.54
N PRO A 25 -4.75 -6.35 -0.79
CA PRO A 25 -5.85 -6.19 -1.73
C PRO A 25 -6.86 -5.15 -1.21
N THR A 26 -7.58 -4.49 -2.11
CA THR A 26 -8.61 -3.51 -1.74
C THR A 26 -9.58 -4.12 -0.70
N GLY A 27 -9.74 -3.46 0.45
CA GLY A 27 -10.51 -3.91 1.61
C GLY A 27 -9.73 -4.71 2.68
N PHE A 28 -8.45 -5.00 2.45
CA PHE A 28 -7.58 -5.76 3.38
C PHE A 28 -6.17 -5.14 3.50
N GLU A 29 -6.09 -3.80 3.49
CA GLU A 29 -4.84 -3.04 3.38
C GLU A 29 -4.06 -2.94 4.71
N VAL A 30 -4.67 -3.37 5.83
CA VAL A 30 -4.20 -3.11 7.20
C VAL A 30 -2.74 -3.51 7.43
N GLU A 31 -2.31 -4.68 6.96
CA GLU A 31 -0.93 -5.14 7.15
C GLU A 31 0.07 -4.30 6.33
N GLY A 32 -0.30 -3.93 5.10
CA GLY A 32 0.50 -3.02 4.28
C GLY A 32 0.66 -1.67 4.98
N GLN A 33 -0.45 -1.09 5.44
CA GLN A 33 -0.47 0.16 6.18
C GLN A 33 0.40 0.15 7.45
N LYS A 34 0.44 -0.98 8.18
CA LYS A 34 1.36 -1.15 9.32
C LYS A 34 2.83 -1.11 8.89
N ILE A 35 3.20 -1.84 7.83
CA ILE A 35 4.59 -1.85 7.32
C ILE A 35 5.02 -0.43 6.91
N TRP A 36 4.13 0.29 6.22
CA TRP A 36 4.36 1.68 5.82
C TRP A 36 4.54 2.60 7.03
N LEU A 37 3.65 2.50 8.02
CA LEU A 37 3.71 3.33 9.22
C LEU A 37 5.00 3.07 10.02
N GLU A 38 5.37 1.80 10.24
CA GLU A 38 6.60 1.46 10.95
C GLU A 38 7.84 2.02 10.24
N TYR A 39 7.85 2.02 8.90
CA TYR A 39 8.94 2.62 8.14
C TYR A 39 8.99 4.14 8.29
N LEU A 40 7.83 4.81 8.34
CA LEU A 40 7.73 6.26 8.42
C LEU A 40 7.89 6.84 9.83
N LYS A 41 7.60 6.08 10.90
CA LYS A 41 7.67 6.54 12.29
C LYS A 41 8.88 7.42 12.64
N PRO A 42 10.11 7.12 12.22
CA PRO A 42 11.28 7.95 12.55
C PRO A 42 11.29 9.33 11.89
N TYR A 43 10.41 9.58 10.93
CA TYR A 43 10.38 10.76 10.07
C TYR A 43 9.14 11.64 10.28
N ILE A 44 8.24 11.25 11.19
CA ILE A 44 6.97 11.93 11.46
C ILE A 44 6.87 12.31 12.94
N ASP A 45 6.14 13.38 13.24
CA ASP A 45 5.92 13.84 14.62
C ASP A 45 4.72 13.14 15.26
N GLU A 46 3.64 12.98 14.49
CA GLU A 46 2.40 12.37 14.92
C GLU A 46 1.85 11.48 13.80
N HIS A 47 0.96 10.55 14.15
CA HIS A 47 0.18 9.81 13.18
C HIS A 47 -1.23 9.63 13.69
N PHE A 48 -2.16 9.41 12.77
CA PHE A 48 -3.51 8.98 13.09
C PHE A 48 -4.01 8.01 12.02
N VAL A 49 -5.07 7.29 12.36
CA VAL A 49 -5.80 6.40 11.46
C VAL A 49 -7.23 6.88 11.42
N ASP A 50 -7.77 7.09 10.24
CA ASP A 50 -9.17 7.49 10.10
C ASP A 50 -10.13 6.29 10.24
N THR A 51 -11.43 6.55 10.18
CA THR A 51 -12.46 5.49 10.30
C THR A 51 -12.48 4.53 9.11
N TYR A 52 -11.87 4.90 7.99
CA TYR A 52 -11.72 4.04 6.80
C TYR A 52 -10.46 3.16 6.88
N GLY A 53 -9.61 3.38 7.88
CA GLY A 53 -8.36 2.67 8.06
C GLY A 53 -7.16 3.35 7.40
N THR A 54 -7.34 4.49 6.72
CA THR A 54 -6.23 5.23 6.10
C THR A 54 -5.27 5.74 7.17
N VAL A 55 -3.99 5.42 7.02
CA VAL A 55 -2.95 5.87 7.94
C VAL A 55 -2.32 7.15 7.42
N VAL A 56 -2.20 8.13 8.31
CA VAL A 56 -1.63 9.45 8.00
C VAL A 56 -0.44 9.71 8.91
N GLY A 57 0.71 10.02 8.30
CA GLY A 57 1.89 10.53 9.00
C GLY A 57 1.94 12.06 8.91
N VAL A 58 2.12 12.74 10.04
CA VAL A 58 2.09 14.21 10.12
C VAL A 58 3.46 14.73 10.55
N ILE A 59 3.95 15.72 9.80
CA ILE A 59 5.15 16.51 10.13
C ILE A 59 4.70 17.94 10.39
N ASN A 60 5.23 18.57 11.44
CA ASN A 60 4.89 19.92 11.90
C ASN A 60 3.37 20.10 12.13
N PRO A 61 2.76 19.38 13.10
CA PRO A 61 1.31 19.41 13.34
C PRO A 61 0.77 20.81 13.64
N LYS A 62 1.60 21.70 14.18
CA LYS A 62 1.23 23.08 14.53
C LYS A 62 1.31 24.10 13.37
N ALA A 63 1.85 23.72 12.22
CA ALA A 63 1.96 24.62 11.07
C ALA A 63 0.59 25.04 10.54
N LYS A 64 0.41 26.34 10.27
CA LYS A 64 -0.86 26.91 9.77
C LYS A 64 -1.19 26.51 8.33
N TYR A 65 -0.18 26.42 7.47
CA TYR A 65 -0.33 25.95 6.10
C TYR A 65 -0.09 24.44 6.06
N LYS A 66 -0.94 23.71 5.33
CA LYS A 66 -0.90 22.25 5.23
C LYS A 66 -0.72 21.83 3.78
N VAL A 67 0.15 20.86 3.56
CA VAL A 67 0.33 20.16 2.27
C VAL A 67 0.10 18.69 2.53
N VAL A 68 -0.65 18.03 1.65
CA VAL A 68 -0.91 16.60 1.71
C VAL A 68 -0.26 15.95 0.50
N ILE A 69 0.47 14.88 0.74
CA ILE A 69 0.95 13.96 -0.29
C ILE A 69 0.18 12.66 -0.05
N GLU A 70 -0.57 12.23 -1.04
CA GLU A 70 -1.46 11.08 -0.96
C GLU A 70 -1.02 10.01 -1.96
N ALA A 71 -1.22 8.76 -1.55
CA ALA A 71 -0.97 7.56 -2.34
C ALA A 71 -1.89 6.46 -1.82
N HIS A 72 -2.24 5.53 -2.70
CA HIS A 72 -3.09 4.40 -2.36
C HIS A 72 -2.26 3.18 -1.97
N ALA A 73 -2.70 2.44 -0.94
CA ALA A 73 -2.01 1.27 -0.40
C ALA A 73 -2.58 -0.06 -0.93
N ASP A 74 -3.73 0.00 -1.61
CA ASP A 74 -4.42 -1.16 -2.13
C ASP A 74 -3.82 -1.64 -3.46
N GLU A 75 -3.96 -2.93 -3.71
CA GLU A 75 -3.55 -3.57 -4.96
C GLU A 75 -4.69 -4.35 -5.63
N ILE A 76 -4.57 -4.51 -6.95
CA ILE A 76 -5.50 -5.30 -7.76
C ILE A 76 -5.41 -6.76 -7.34
N SER A 77 -6.56 -7.40 -7.17
CA SER A 77 -6.66 -8.77 -6.68
C SER A 77 -7.93 -9.48 -7.14
N TRP A 78 -8.21 -10.64 -6.54
CA TRP A 78 -9.37 -11.47 -6.83
C TRP A 78 -10.04 -11.91 -5.53
N PHE A 79 -11.38 -12.00 -5.56
CA PHE A 79 -12.16 -12.65 -4.51
C PHE A 79 -12.72 -13.97 -4.97
N VAL A 80 -12.74 -14.95 -4.05
CA VAL A 80 -13.48 -16.18 -4.26
C VAL A 80 -14.97 -15.87 -4.34
N HIS A 81 -15.61 -16.27 -5.43
CA HIS A 81 -17.02 -16.09 -5.67
C HIS A 81 -17.81 -17.34 -5.26
N TYR A 82 -17.38 -18.51 -5.74
CA TYR A 82 -17.93 -19.80 -5.32
C TYR A 82 -16.94 -20.92 -5.62
N ILE A 83 -17.16 -22.06 -4.96
CA ILE A 83 -16.44 -23.31 -5.21
C ILE A 83 -17.46 -24.32 -5.74
N ASN A 84 -17.19 -24.92 -6.90
CA ASN A 84 -18.12 -25.88 -7.48
C ASN A 84 -17.99 -27.27 -6.81
N PRO A 85 -18.92 -28.21 -7.04
CA PRO A 85 -18.87 -29.54 -6.42
C PRO A 85 -17.63 -30.38 -6.78
N GLN A 86 -16.91 -30.02 -7.84
CA GLN A 86 -15.66 -30.66 -8.25
C GLN A 86 -14.42 -30.01 -7.61
N GLY A 87 -14.60 -28.97 -6.79
CA GLY A 87 -13.52 -28.27 -6.08
C GLY A 87 -12.86 -27.12 -6.84
N PHE A 88 -13.38 -26.71 -8.01
CA PHE A 88 -12.85 -25.55 -8.73
C PHE A 88 -13.31 -24.24 -8.08
N ILE A 89 -12.38 -23.29 -7.98
CA ILE A 89 -12.58 -21.96 -7.45
C ILE A 89 -12.92 -21.00 -8.59
N TYR A 90 -14.05 -20.31 -8.47
CA TYR A 90 -14.44 -19.24 -9.39
C TYR A 90 -14.18 -17.90 -8.72
N LEU A 91 -13.57 -16.99 -9.46
CA LEU A 91 -13.11 -15.70 -8.94
C LEU A 91 -13.95 -14.53 -9.48
N ARG A 92 -13.96 -13.44 -8.73
CA ARG A 92 -14.40 -12.11 -9.19
C ARG A 92 -13.25 -11.11 -9.03
N ARG A 93 -13.15 -10.18 -9.98
CA ARG A 93 -12.15 -9.11 -9.98
C ARG A 93 -12.35 -8.20 -8.77
N ASN A 94 -11.26 -7.83 -8.12
CA ASN A 94 -11.21 -6.78 -7.12
C ASN A 94 -10.24 -5.69 -7.61
N GLY A 95 -10.79 -4.65 -8.23
CA GLY A 95 -10.04 -3.67 -9.02
C GLY A 95 -10.07 -3.92 -10.53
N GLY A 96 -9.50 -2.99 -11.29
CA GLY A 96 -9.48 -3.05 -12.76
C GLY A 96 -8.30 -3.88 -13.28
N SER A 97 -8.56 -5.08 -13.79
CA SER A 97 -7.57 -5.90 -14.48
C SER A 97 -7.89 -6.05 -15.97
N ASP A 98 -6.87 -5.92 -16.81
CA ASP A 98 -6.96 -6.22 -18.24
C ASP A 98 -7.05 -7.74 -18.42
N HIS A 99 -8.11 -8.17 -19.11
CA HIS A 99 -8.44 -9.58 -19.31
C HIS A 99 -7.41 -10.34 -20.16
N GLN A 100 -6.50 -9.66 -20.87
CA GLN A 100 -5.47 -10.30 -21.71
C GLN A 100 -4.23 -10.72 -20.92
N ILE A 101 -3.94 -10.01 -19.83
CA ILE A 101 -2.76 -10.24 -18.98
C ILE A 101 -3.15 -10.77 -17.60
N ALA A 102 -4.40 -10.59 -17.21
CA ALA A 102 -4.99 -11.27 -16.06
C ALA A 102 -4.91 -12.79 -16.28
N PRO A 103 -4.32 -13.56 -15.34
CA PRO A 103 -4.23 -15.01 -15.45
C PRO A 103 -5.60 -15.69 -15.46
#